data_AF-A0A7Y5SQE2-F1
#
_entry.id   AF-A0A7Y5SQE2-F1
#
_cell.length_a   1.000
_cell.length_b   1.000
_cell.length_c   1.000
_cell.angle_alpha   90.00
_cell.angle_beta   90.00
_cell.angle_gamma   90.00
#
_symmetry.space_group_name_H-M   'P 1'
#
loop_
_entity.id
_entity.type
_entity.pdbx_description
1 polymer ?
#
loop_
_entity_poly.entity_id
_entity_poly.type
_entity_poly.pdbx_seq_one_letter_code
_entity_poly.pdbx_strand_id
1 'polypeptide(L)'
;MRLMFRATAALLGLGGVVLAAWLYVNRDPLTRQWMCYRAGAAASFQDARESLRWFEAGPDREARLSELVGKWGTGNPRFDLFLARYVAQPESSEALRERFSLEFGWRDELLERWAHYWAWQAPQAPEDEIASIVAYLDTLASASPPRQITWREVLDLQAIFHWTGHTDRARRLKPSNWHARYTPWRDEQPTRPKPVTRPDWPFADWRGPLAQGCGPQETQAGRNRRP
;
A
#
# COMPACT_ATOMS: atom_id res chain seq x y z
N MET A 1 45.82 35.39 -16.76
CA MET A 1 45.06 34.21 -17.26
C MET A 1 45.45 32.88 -16.61
N ARG A 2 46.73 32.45 -16.62
CA ARG A 2 47.14 31.14 -16.04
C ARG A 2 46.79 30.94 -14.56
N LEU A 3 46.90 31.99 -13.73
CA LEU A 3 46.59 31.91 -12.30
C LEU A 3 45.08 31.75 -12.04
N MET A 4 44.24 32.48 -12.79
CA MET A 4 42.77 32.35 -12.71
C MET A 4 42.30 30.96 -13.15
N PHE A 5 42.87 30.42 -14.24
CA PHE A 5 42.54 29.06 -14.68
C PHE A 5 42.87 28.01 -13.60
N ARG A 6 44.04 28.11 -12.94
CA ARG A 6 44.43 27.22 -11.84
C ARG A 6 43.50 27.36 -10.64
N ALA A 7 43.10 28.59 -10.28
CA ALA A 7 42.16 28.84 -9.19
C ALA A 7 40.77 28.24 -9.50
N THR A 8 40.26 28.44 -10.71
CA THR A 8 38.99 27.84 -11.15
C THR A 8 39.06 26.30 -11.16
N ALA A 9 40.15 25.72 -11.68
CA ALA A 9 40.34 24.27 -11.67
C ALA A 9 40.42 23.71 -10.25
N ALA A 10 41.10 24.39 -9.33
CA ALA A 10 41.17 24.00 -7.92
C ALA A 10 39.81 24.09 -7.22
N LEU A 11 39.03 25.15 -7.49
CA LEU A 11 37.67 25.29 -6.95
C LEU A 11 36.72 24.21 -7.48
N LEU A 12 36.80 23.88 -8.79
CA LEU A 12 36.03 22.78 -9.36
C LEU A 12 36.44 21.43 -8.79
N GLY A 13 37.74 21.21 -8.58
CA GLY A 13 38.26 20.00 -7.94
C GLY A 13 37.75 19.86 -6.51
N LEU A 14 37.83 20.93 -5.71
CA LEU A 14 37.32 20.94 -4.34
C LEU A 14 35.81 20.74 -4.30
N GLY A 15 35.07 21.41 -5.19
CA GLY A 15 33.62 21.22 -5.34
C GLY A 15 33.26 19.78 -5.70
N GLY A 16 34.02 19.15 -6.59
CA GLY A 16 33.85 17.74 -6.94
C GLY A 16 34.08 16.79 -5.76
N VAL A 17 35.12 17.03 -4.95
CA VAL A 17 35.40 16.24 -3.74
C VAL A 17 34.28 16.41 -2.70
N VAL A 18 33.82 17.63 -2.46
CA VAL A 18 32.71 17.91 -1.53
C VAL A 18 31.42 17.22 -1.99
N LEU A 19 31.10 17.31 -3.28
CA LEU A 19 29.92 16.64 -3.85
C LEU A 19 30.03 15.12 -3.75
N ALA A 20 31.20 14.54 -4.03
CA ALA A 20 31.43 13.10 -3.93
C ALA A 20 31.30 12.61 -2.47
N ALA A 21 31.86 13.35 -1.52
CA ALA A 21 31.72 13.05 -0.09
C ALA A 21 30.25 13.14 0.35
N TRP A 22 29.53 14.19 -0.09
CA TRP A 22 28.11 14.34 0.21
C TRP A 22 27.26 13.20 -0.37
N LEU A 23 27.50 12.82 -1.63
CA LEU A 23 26.82 11.70 -2.29
C LEU A 23 27.12 10.37 -1.59
N TYR A 24 28.36 10.16 -1.14
CA TYR A 24 28.74 8.96 -0.40
C TYR A 24 27.99 8.86 0.94
N VAL A 25 27.92 9.95 1.69
CA VAL A 25 27.19 10.02 2.97
C VAL A 25 25.68 9.88 2.76
N ASN A 26 25.14 10.41 1.67
CA ASN A 26 23.70 10.38 1.37
C ASN A 26 23.29 9.27 0.39
N ARG A 27 24.16 8.28 0.14
CA ARG A 27 23.91 7.25 -0.88
C ARG A 27 22.64 6.44 -0.58
N ASP A 28 22.40 6.12 0.69
CA ASP A 28 21.30 5.26 1.12
C ASP A 28 19.93 5.95 0.96
N PRO A 29 19.71 7.18 1.45
CA PRO A 29 18.45 7.89 1.21
C PRO A 29 18.25 8.22 -0.28
N LEU A 30 19.31 8.55 -1.03
CA LEU A 30 19.20 8.78 -2.47
C LEU A 30 18.78 7.51 -3.22
N THR A 31 19.34 6.36 -2.84
CA THR A 31 18.96 5.07 -3.42
C THR A 31 17.50 4.74 -3.12
N ARG A 32 17.03 4.99 -1.90
CA ARG A 32 15.63 4.77 -1.51
C ARG A 32 14.67 5.67 -2.28
N GLN A 33 14.98 6.96 -2.37
CA GLN A 33 14.20 7.91 -3.18
C GLN A 33 14.19 7.52 -4.67
N TRP A 34 15.33 7.10 -5.20
CA TRP A 34 15.44 6.62 -6.58
C TRP A 34 14.58 5.37 -6.81
N MET A 35 14.56 4.43 -5.88
CA MET A 35 13.72 3.23 -5.99
C MET A 35 12.21 3.57 -5.92
N CYS A 36 11.80 4.51 -5.07
CA CYS A 36 10.42 5.01 -5.06
C CYS A 36 10.07 5.69 -6.39
N TYR A 37 10.97 6.52 -6.93
CA TYR A 37 10.78 7.14 -8.24
C TYR A 37 10.66 6.08 -9.34
N ARG A 38 11.55 5.08 -9.37
CA ARG A 38 11.53 3.98 -10.34
C ARG A 38 10.22 3.21 -10.27
N ALA A 39 9.72 2.91 -9.07
CA ALA A 39 8.41 2.29 -8.89
C ALA A 39 7.28 3.17 -9.45
N GLY A 40 7.26 4.47 -9.14
CA GLY A 40 6.24 5.39 -9.64
C GLY A 40 6.30 5.66 -11.15
N ALA A 41 7.50 5.61 -11.75
CA ALA A 41 7.73 5.81 -13.18
C ALA A 41 7.60 4.52 -14.01
N ALA A 42 7.44 3.36 -13.36
CA ALA A 42 7.37 2.06 -14.02
C ALA A 42 6.23 1.96 -15.03
N ALA A 43 6.51 1.44 -16.23
CA ALA A 43 5.55 1.32 -17.33
C ALA A 43 4.45 0.28 -17.05
N SER A 44 4.79 -0.76 -16.28
CA SER A 44 3.88 -1.83 -15.88
C SER A 44 3.95 -2.11 -14.39
N PHE A 45 2.95 -2.83 -13.86
CA PHE A 45 3.03 -3.34 -12.50
C PHE A 45 4.20 -4.31 -12.29
N GLN A 46 4.60 -5.06 -13.32
CA GLN A 46 5.71 -6.00 -13.22
C GLN A 46 7.03 -5.29 -12.96
N ASP A 47 7.29 -4.19 -13.67
CA ASP A 47 8.51 -3.38 -13.48
C ASP A 47 8.51 -2.69 -12.10
N ALA A 48 7.34 -2.23 -11.65
CA ALA A 48 7.17 -1.64 -10.34
C ALA A 48 7.44 -2.67 -9.23
N ARG A 49 6.95 -3.89 -9.42
CA ARG A 49 7.07 -5.00 -8.46
C ARG A 49 8.52 -5.33 -8.12
N GLU A 50 9.42 -5.33 -9.09
CA GLU A 50 10.86 -5.54 -8.83
C GLU A 50 11.44 -4.45 -7.93
N SER A 51 11.05 -3.20 -8.17
CA SER A 51 11.49 -2.05 -7.37
C SER A 51 10.92 -2.12 -5.94
N LEU A 52 9.67 -2.56 -5.79
CA LEU A 52 9.03 -2.73 -4.47
C LEU A 52 9.66 -3.88 -3.67
N ARG A 53 9.96 -5.01 -4.31
CA ARG A 53 10.65 -6.16 -3.68
C ARG A 53 12.01 -5.78 -3.08
N TRP A 54 12.71 -4.82 -3.67
CA TRP A 54 14.00 -4.35 -3.15
C TRP A 54 13.90 -3.76 -1.73
N PHE A 55 12.76 -3.15 -1.37
CA PHE A 55 12.54 -2.60 -0.03
C PHE A 55 12.35 -3.68 1.05
N GLU A 56 11.92 -4.88 0.65
CA GLU A 56 11.66 -6.01 1.57
C GLU A 56 12.90 -6.85 1.86
N ALA A 57 14.04 -6.55 1.22
CA ALA A 57 15.29 -7.30 1.35
C ALA A 57 16.41 -6.46 2.00
N GLY A 58 17.39 -7.17 2.60
CA GLY A 58 18.61 -6.58 3.15
C GLY A 58 18.57 -6.28 4.66
N PRO A 59 19.70 -5.86 5.24
CA PRO A 59 19.85 -5.63 6.68
C PRO A 59 19.11 -4.38 7.19
N ASP A 60 18.87 -3.40 6.32
CA ASP A 60 18.20 -2.13 6.60
C ASP A 60 16.71 -2.12 6.19
N ARG A 61 16.12 -3.32 6.06
CA ARG A 61 14.73 -3.54 5.63
C ARG A 61 13.73 -2.68 6.39
N GLU A 62 13.79 -2.61 7.72
CA GLU A 62 12.82 -1.86 8.52
C GLU A 62 12.80 -0.35 8.15
N ALA A 63 13.97 0.25 7.98
CA ALA A 63 14.09 1.66 7.59
C ALA A 63 13.58 1.89 6.15
N ARG A 64 13.88 0.96 5.25
CA ARG A 64 13.37 0.96 3.86
C ARG A 64 11.85 0.89 3.80
N LEU A 65 11.24 -0.03 4.54
CA LEU A 65 9.78 -0.17 4.58
C LEU A 65 9.12 1.08 5.16
N SER A 66 9.67 1.64 6.24
CA SER A 66 9.15 2.88 6.82
C SER A 66 9.18 4.04 5.82
N GLU A 67 10.25 4.16 5.03
CA GLU A 67 10.34 5.19 4.00
C GLU A 67 9.37 4.92 2.83
N LEU A 68 9.27 3.68 2.37
CA LEU A 68 8.36 3.28 1.29
C LEU A 68 6.91 3.62 1.63
N VAL A 69 6.44 3.18 2.79
CA VAL A 69 5.05 3.42 3.23
C VAL A 69 4.84 4.91 3.54
N GLY A 70 5.84 5.60 4.10
CA GLY A 70 5.79 7.04 4.33
C GLY A 70 5.60 7.88 3.06
N LYS A 71 5.91 7.33 1.87
CA LYS A 71 5.63 7.97 0.57
C LYS A 71 4.22 7.69 0.04
N TRP A 72 3.47 6.78 0.65
CA TRP A 72 2.12 6.48 0.21
C TRP A 72 1.20 7.68 0.45
N GLY A 73 0.42 8.03 -0.58
CA GLY A 73 -0.51 9.17 -0.54
C GLY A 73 0.17 10.54 -0.59
N THR A 74 1.47 10.65 -0.96
CA THR A 74 2.17 11.94 -1.06
C THR A 74 2.12 12.57 -2.46
N GLY A 75 1.14 12.20 -3.30
CA GLY A 75 0.86 12.87 -4.58
C GLY A 75 1.39 12.19 -5.85
N ASN A 76 1.80 10.92 -5.80
CA ASN A 76 2.02 10.13 -7.01
C ASN A 76 1.01 8.96 -7.07
N PRO A 77 -0.15 9.14 -7.73
CA PRO A 77 -1.20 8.13 -7.76
C PRO A 77 -0.73 6.79 -8.34
N ARG A 78 0.19 6.82 -9.31
CA ARG A 78 0.73 5.61 -9.95
C ARG A 78 1.60 4.80 -9.01
N PHE A 79 2.48 5.47 -8.26
CA PHE A 79 3.23 4.84 -7.18
C PHE A 79 2.28 4.23 -6.14
N ASP A 80 1.25 4.99 -5.73
CA ASP A 80 0.27 4.53 -4.74
C ASP A 80 -0.48 3.30 -5.21
N LEU A 81 -0.84 3.24 -6.50
CA LEU A 81 -1.54 2.11 -7.11
C LEU A 81 -0.66 0.86 -7.09
N PHE A 82 0.60 1.00 -7.50
CA PHE A 82 1.52 -0.13 -7.50
C PHE A 82 1.82 -0.63 -6.09
N LEU A 83 2.00 0.28 -5.12
CA LEU A 83 2.21 -0.11 -3.74
C LEU A 83 0.99 -0.82 -3.15
N ALA A 84 -0.21 -0.24 -3.28
CA ALA A 84 -1.44 -0.84 -2.77
C ALA A 84 -1.72 -2.22 -3.39
N ARG A 85 -1.45 -2.35 -4.70
CA ARG A 85 -1.56 -3.64 -5.41
C ARG A 85 -0.53 -4.65 -4.93
N TYR A 86 0.71 -4.23 -4.72
CA TYR A 86 1.75 -5.11 -4.21
C TYR A 86 1.42 -5.63 -2.81
N VAL A 87 1.00 -4.74 -1.90
CA VAL A 87 0.56 -5.07 -0.54
C VAL A 87 -0.59 -6.09 -0.53
N ALA A 88 -1.52 -5.96 -1.48
CA ALA A 88 -2.66 -6.87 -1.62
C ALA A 88 -2.27 -8.27 -2.15
N GLN A 89 -1.10 -8.42 -2.79
CA GLN A 89 -0.68 -9.70 -3.36
C GLN A 89 -0.02 -10.62 -2.32
N PRO A 90 -0.15 -11.95 -2.47
CA PRO A 90 0.45 -12.93 -1.54
C PRO A 90 1.95 -12.77 -1.33
N GLU A 91 2.65 -12.25 -2.35
CA GLU A 91 4.10 -12.08 -2.40
C GLU A 91 4.63 -10.98 -1.48
N SER A 92 3.78 -10.02 -1.08
CA SER A 92 4.17 -9.00 -0.10
C SER A 92 4.38 -9.64 1.28
N SER A 93 5.44 -9.19 1.96
CA SER A 93 5.76 -9.65 3.30
C SER A 93 4.76 -9.14 4.35
N GLU A 94 4.57 -9.92 5.40
CA GLU A 94 3.79 -9.50 6.57
C GLU A 94 4.35 -8.21 7.21
N ALA A 95 5.67 -8.00 7.16
CA ALA A 95 6.30 -6.78 7.67
C ALA A 95 5.89 -5.53 6.88
N LEU A 96 5.78 -5.63 5.54
CA LEU A 96 5.26 -4.52 4.74
C LEU A 96 3.79 -4.27 5.03
N ARG A 97 2.96 -5.32 5.10
CA ARG A 97 1.52 -5.19 5.41
C ARG A 97 1.29 -4.60 6.80
N GLU A 98 2.10 -4.99 7.79
CA GLU A 98 2.10 -4.40 9.13
C GLU A 98 2.37 -2.90 9.08
N ARG A 99 3.49 -2.49 8.46
CA ARG A 99 3.84 -1.07 8.35
C ARG A 99 2.76 -0.28 7.62
N PHE A 100 2.24 -0.84 6.52
CA PHE A 100 1.17 -0.24 5.74
C PHE A 100 -0.12 -0.04 6.56
N SER A 101 -0.56 -1.07 7.28
CA SER A 101 -1.73 -1.03 8.15
C SER A 101 -1.59 -0.04 9.32
N LEU A 102 -0.39 0.03 9.92
CA LEU A 102 -0.13 0.91 11.06
C LEU A 102 -0.08 2.39 10.69
N GLU A 103 0.30 2.75 9.46
CA GLU A 103 0.24 4.15 8.99
C GLU A 103 -1.18 4.72 9.03
N PHE A 104 -2.21 3.89 8.86
CA PHE A 104 -3.61 4.33 8.94
C PHE A 104 -3.98 4.83 10.34
N GLY A 105 -3.25 4.40 11.37
CA GLY A 105 -3.44 4.87 12.74
C GLY A 105 -2.89 6.28 13.00
N TRP A 106 -2.11 6.83 12.07
CA TRP A 106 -1.51 8.16 12.16
C TRP A 106 -2.07 9.13 11.12
N ARG A 107 -2.55 8.61 10.00
CA ARG A 107 -3.02 9.34 8.82
C ARG A 107 -4.36 8.79 8.38
N ASP A 108 -5.46 9.39 8.84
CA ASP A 108 -6.81 8.89 8.57
C ASP A 108 -7.14 8.92 7.05
N GLU A 109 -6.57 9.86 6.31
CA GLU A 109 -6.78 9.99 4.85
C GLU A 109 -6.24 8.77 4.08
N LEU A 110 -5.26 8.07 4.66
CA LEU A 110 -4.71 6.86 4.09
C LEU A 110 -5.67 5.66 4.23
N LEU A 111 -6.45 5.60 5.30
CA LEU A 111 -7.45 4.55 5.47
C LEU A 111 -8.54 4.65 4.39
N GLU A 112 -9.05 5.85 4.13
CA GLU A 112 -10.02 6.09 3.07
C GLU A 112 -9.44 5.69 1.70
N ARG A 113 -8.20 6.10 1.42
CA ARG A 113 -7.51 5.75 0.17
C ARG A 113 -7.36 4.23 0.01
N TRP A 114 -7.06 3.51 1.10
CA TRP A 114 -6.97 2.05 1.09
C TRP A 114 -8.33 1.41 0.86
N ALA A 115 -9.37 1.85 1.57
CA ALA A 115 -10.72 1.33 1.45
C ALA A 115 -11.31 1.56 0.05
N HIS A 116 -11.01 2.71 -0.57
CA HIS A 116 -11.36 3.02 -1.95
C HIS A 116 -10.69 2.05 -2.92
N TYR A 117 -9.36 1.88 -2.81
CA TYR A 117 -8.61 0.93 -3.64
C TYR A 117 -9.11 -0.50 -3.47
N TRP A 118 -9.37 -0.90 -2.21
CA TRP A 118 -9.90 -2.21 -1.85
C TRP A 118 -11.23 -2.50 -2.54
N ALA A 119 -12.18 -1.55 -2.49
CA ALA A 119 -13.47 -1.69 -3.15
C ALA A 119 -13.33 -1.75 -4.67
N TRP A 120 -12.48 -0.91 -5.25
CA TRP A 120 -12.22 -0.89 -6.70
C TRP A 120 -11.63 -2.21 -7.21
N GLN A 121 -10.71 -2.84 -6.45
CA GLN A 121 -10.09 -4.10 -6.86
C GLN A 121 -10.89 -5.36 -6.49
N ALA A 122 -11.98 -5.23 -5.71
CA ALA A 122 -12.73 -6.36 -5.18
C ALA A 122 -13.18 -7.32 -6.31
N PRO A 123 -13.03 -8.64 -6.14
CA PRO A 123 -13.30 -9.62 -7.20
C PRO A 123 -14.80 -9.73 -7.53
N GLN A 124 -15.66 -9.35 -6.59
CA GLN A 124 -17.11 -9.30 -6.70
C GLN A 124 -17.63 -7.96 -6.19
N ALA A 125 -18.95 -7.75 -6.19
CA ALA A 125 -19.54 -6.53 -5.65
C ALA A 125 -19.02 -6.30 -4.23
N PRO A 126 -18.58 -5.08 -3.85
CA PRO A 126 -17.98 -4.85 -2.55
C PRO A 126 -18.83 -5.33 -1.38
N GLU A 127 -20.16 -5.21 -1.43
CA GLU A 127 -21.06 -5.76 -0.40
C GLU A 127 -20.97 -7.29 -0.26
N ASP A 128 -20.85 -8.02 -1.37
CA ASP A 128 -20.74 -9.48 -1.36
C ASP A 128 -19.36 -9.89 -0.84
N GLU A 129 -18.31 -9.14 -1.20
CA GLU A 129 -16.95 -9.35 -0.69
C GLU A 129 -16.89 -9.13 0.83
N ILE A 130 -17.52 -8.05 1.34
CA ILE A 130 -17.67 -7.81 2.78
C ILE A 130 -18.35 -9.01 3.45
N ALA A 131 -19.47 -9.49 2.89
CA ALA A 131 -20.20 -10.62 3.45
C ALA A 131 -19.35 -11.91 3.49
N SER A 132 -18.58 -12.17 2.43
CA SER A 132 -17.66 -13.31 2.35
C SER A 132 -16.58 -13.26 3.44
N ILE A 133 -15.93 -12.11 3.60
CA ILE A 133 -14.87 -11.90 4.60
C ILE A 133 -15.45 -11.97 6.02
N VAL A 134 -16.62 -11.39 6.25
CA VAL A 134 -17.32 -11.49 7.55
C VAL A 134 -17.63 -12.94 7.90
N ALA A 135 -18.14 -13.75 6.96
CA ALA A 135 -18.40 -15.17 7.20
C ALA A 135 -17.11 -15.94 7.56
N TYR A 136 -15.99 -15.61 6.91
CA TYR A 136 -14.68 -16.15 7.24
C TYR A 136 -14.23 -15.74 8.66
N LEU A 137 -14.34 -14.45 9.01
CA LEU A 137 -13.97 -13.94 10.32
C LEU A 137 -14.85 -14.50 11.45
N ASP A 138 -16.16 -14.67 11.20
CA ASP A 138 -17.08 -15.34 12.13
C ASP A 138 -16.60 -16.78 12.44
N THR A 139 -16.11 -17.50 11.43
CA THR A 139 -15.53 -18.84 11.61
C THR A 139 -14.29 -18.80 12.51
N LEU A 140 -13.37 -17.84 12.29
CA LEU A 140 -12.16 -17.69 13.11
C LEU A 140 -12.46 -17.24 14.55
N ALA A 141 -13.45 -16.37 14.72
CA ALA A 141 -13.87 -15.83 16.02
C ALA A 141 -14.54 -16.91 16.88
N SER A 142 -15.27 -17.84 16.27
CA SER A 142 -15.95 -18.94 16.97
C SER A 142 -15.00 -20.03 17.50
N ALA A 143 -13.74 -20.05 17.05
CA ALA A 143 -12.74 -21.00 17.53
C ALA A 143 -12.39 -20.75 19.01
N SER A 144 -11.97 -21.81 19.72
CA SER A 144 -11.52 -21.72 21.12
C SER A 144 -10.08 -22.24 21.27
N PRO A 145 -9.07 -21.35 21.48
CA PRO A 145 -9.16 -19.88 21.47
C PRO A 145 -9.41 -19.31 20.05
N PRO A 146 -9.86 -18.04 19.93
CA PRO A 146 -10.01 -17.38 18.64
C PRO A 146 -8.69 -17.39 17.87
N ARG A 147 -8.76 -17.70 16.57
CA ARG A 147 -7.55 -17.75 15.73
C ARG A 147 -7.03 -16.34 15.46
N GLN A 148 -5.70 -16.18 15.36
CA GLN A 148 -5.14 -14.92 14.89
C GLN A 148 -5.34 -14.78 13.38
N ILE A 149 -5.55 -13.54 12.94
CA ILE A 149 -5.58 -13.17 11.53
C ILE A 149 -4.21 -12.66 11.08
N THR A 150 -3.90 -12.79 9.80
CA THR A 150 -2.71 -12.22 9.15
C THR A 150 -2.84 -10.71 8.99
N TRP A 151 -1.74 -10.01 8.68
CA TRP A 151 -1.81 -8.59 8.35
C TRP A 151 -2.57 -8.32 7.04
N ARG A 152 -2.65 -9.30 6.13
CA ARG A 152 -3.52 -9.18 4.94
C ARG A 152 -4.99 -9.05 5.34
N GLU A 153 -5.43 -9.92 6.23
CA GLU A 153 -6.81 -9.93 6.76
C GLU A 153 -7.10 -8.71 7.64
N VAL A 154 -6.09 -8.21 8.38
CA VAL A 154 -6.20 -6.91 9.08
C VAL A 154 -6.52 -5.78 8.10
N LEU A 155 -5.81 -5.71 6.97
CA LEU A 155 -6.05 -4.68 5.96
C LEU A 155 -7.46 -4.77 5.36
N ASP A 156 -7.96 -5.99 5.13
CA ASP A 156 -9.33 -6.19 4.66
C ASP A 156 -10.35 -5.73 5.72
N LEU A 157 -10.15 -6.10 6.99
CA LEU A 157 -11.01 -5.69 8.09
C LEU A 157 -10.99 -4.17 8.32
N GLN A 158 -9.84 -3.50 8.13
CA GLN A 158 -9.76 -2.04 8.18
C GLN A 158 -10.60 -1.37 7.08
N ALA A 159 -10.58 -1.91 5.86
CA ALA A 159 -11.43 -1.43 4.77
C ALA A 159 -12.93 -1.63 5.07
N ILE A 160 -13.29 -2.79 5.63
CA ILE A 160 -14.67 -3.08 6.06
C ILE A 160 -15.15 -2.09 7.14
N PHE A 161 -14.32 -1.83 8.15
CA PHE A 161 -14.64 -0.85 9.18
C PHE A 161 -14.82 0.56 8.59
N HIS A 162 -14.01 0.96 7.62
CA HIS A 162 -14.21 2.23 6.92
C HIS A 162 -15.58 2.27 6.21
N TRP A 163 -15.87 1.28 5.37
CA TRP A 163 -17.11 1.25 4.58
C TRP A 163 -18.39 1.12 5.43
N THR A 164 -18.29 0.52 6.61
CA THR A 164 -19.40 0.44 7.56
C THR A 164 -19.49 1.61 8.52
N GLY A 165 -18.63 2.63 8.40
CA GLY A 165 -18.67 3.84 9.22
C GLY A 165 -18.06 3.72 10.62
N HIS A 166 -17.22 2.72 10.86
CA HIS A 166 -16.56 2.42 12.14
C HIS A 166 -15.03 2.62 12.07
N THR A 167 -14.57 3.70 11.44
CA THR A 167 -13.14 4.00 11.23
C THR A 167 -12.31 3.98 12.52
N ASP A 168 -12.91 4.36 13.65
CA ASP A 168 -12.26 4.30 14.98
C ASP A 168 -11.78 2.90 15.35
N ARG A 169 -12.47 1.85 14.87
CA ARG A 169 -12.11 0.44 15.11
C ARG A 169 -10.97 -0.04 14.21
N ALA A 170 -10.76 0.62 13.07
CA ALA A 170 -9.66 0.33 12.14
C ALA A 170 -8.31 0.87 12.64
N ARG A 171 -8.32 1.91 13.46
CA ARG A 171 -7.09 2.54 13.98
C ARG A 171 -6.32 1.55 14.86
N ARG A 172 -5.04 1.35 14.52
CA ARG A 172 -4.11 0.47 15.26
C ARG A 172 -4.66 -0.96 15.44
N LEU A 173 -5.44 -1.42 14.48
CA LEU A 173 -5.87 -2.82 14.39
C LEU A 173 -4.65 -3.72 14.16
N LYS A 174 -4.60 -4.86 14.84
CA LYS A 174 -3.49 -5.83 14.78
C LYS A 174 -4.02 -7.26 14.87
N PRO A 175 -3.24 -8.25 14.42
CA PRO A 175 -3.54 -9.67 14.61
C PRO A 175 -3.85 -10.10 16.04
N SER A 176 -3.36 -9.38 17.05
CA SER A 176 -3.57 -9.73 18.46
C SER A 176 -4.80 -9.07 19.09
N ASN A 177 -5.35 -8.01 18.50
CA ASN A 177 -6.48 -7.27 19.06
C ASN A 177 -7.73 -7.29 18.16
N TRP A 178 -7.66 -7.93 17.00
CA TRP A 178 -8.75 -7.93 16.01
C TRP A 178 -10.07 -8.44 16.60
N HIS A 179 -10.04 -9.56 17.33
CA HIS A 179 -11.23 -10.19 17.87
C HIS A 179 -12.00 -9.23 18.80
N ALA A 180 -11.29 -8.54 19.71
CA ALA A 180 -11.89 -7.58 20.63
C ALA A 180 -12.50 -6.36 19.93
N ARG A 181 -12.08 -6.03 18.69
CA ARG A 181 -12.67 -4.95 17.87
C ARG A 181 -13.82 -5.46 17.01
N TYR A 182 -13.66 -6.67 16.49
CA TYR A 182 -14.56 -7.34 15.57
C TYR A 182 -15.86 -7.75 16.24
N THR A 183 -15.82 -8.45 17.39
CA THR A 183 -17.03 -8.99 18.02
C THR A 183 -18.07 -7.91 18.33
N PRO A 184 -17.74 -6.79 19.01
CA PRO A 184 -18.76 -5.79 19.30
C PRO A 184 -19.24 -5.09 18.02
N TRP A 185 -18.40 -5.00 16.97
CA TRP A 185 -18.81 -4.40 15.70
C TRP A 185 -19.81 -5.31 14.99
N ARG A 186 -19.54 -6.62 15.04
CA ARG A 186 -20.37 -7.66 14.44
C ARG A 186 -21.76 -7.69 15.06
N ASP A 187 -21.84 -7.55 16.38
CA ASP A 187 -23.10 -7.50 17.14
C ASP A 187 -23.94 -6.24 16.80
N GLU A 188 -23.29 -5.14 16.43
CA GLU A 188 -23.92 -3.89 15.99
C GLU A 188 -24.35 -3.91 14.52
N GLN A 189 -23.86 -4.86 13.71
CA GLN A 189 -24.15 -4.87 12.27
C GLN A 189 -25.55 -5.41 11.97
N PRO A 190 -26.30 -4.74 11.07
CA PRO A 190 -27.53 -5.32 10.52
C PRO A 190 -27.23 -6.62 9.77
N THR A 191 -28.24 -7.50 9.67
CA THR A 191 -28.13 -8.76 8.92
C THR A 191 -27.75 -8.55 7.44
N ARG A 192 -28.04 -7.35 6.88
CA ARG A 192 -27.62 -6.96 5.54
C ARG A 192 -26.76 -5.69 5.59
N PRO A 193 -25.51 -5.72 5.08
CA PRO A 193 -24.64 -4.55 5.06
C PRO A 193 -25.21 -3.46 4.14
N LYS A 194 -24.86 -2.20 4.45
CA LYS A 194 -25.17 -1.05 3.59
C LYS A 194 -24.51 -1.27 2.21
N PRO A 195 -25.20 -0.98 1.09
CA PRO A 195 -24.61 -1.09 -0.23
C PRO A 195 -23.32 -0.25 -0.35
N VAL A 196 -22.26 -0.83 -0.91
CA VAL A 196 -20.98 -0.16 -1.14
C VAL A 196 -20.73 -0.10 -2.64
N THR A 197 -20.79 1.10 -3.20
CA THR A 197 -20.57 1.27 -4.64
C THR A 197 -19.11 1.07 -4.98
N ARG A 198 -18.82 0.17 -5.93
CA ARG A 198 -17.47 0.02 -6.49
C ARG A 198 -17.09 1.32 -7.21
N PRO A 199 -15.94 1.93 -6.87
CA PRO A 199 -15.45 3.09 -7.61
C PRO A 199 -15.06 2.73 -9.05
N ASP A 200 -15.13 3.69 -9.98
CA ASP A 200 -14.69 3.50 -11.37
C ASP A 200 -13.15 3.49 -11.51
N TRP A 201 -12.46 4.17 -10.59
CA TRP A 201 -11.02 4.39 -10.61
C TRP A 201 -10.36 3.95 -9.29
N PRO A 202 -9.08 3.55 -9.31
CA PRO A 202 -8.39 3.05 -8.13
C PRO A 202 -8.28 4.07 -7.00
N PHE A 203 -8.26 5.36 -7.33
CA PHE A 203 -8.29 6.47 -6.38
C PHE A 203 -9.08 7.64 -6.94
N ALA A 204 -9.61 8.50 -6.07
CA ALA A 204 -10.37 9.69 -6.47
C ALA A 204 -9.54 10.72 -7.27
N ASP A 205 -8.22 10.80 -7.01
CA ASP A 205 -7.28 11.70 -7.69
C ASP A 205 -6.62 11.07 -8.93
N TRP A 206 -7.06 9.88 -9.36
CA TRP A 206 -6.46 9.18 -10.48
C TRP A 206 -6.62 9.96 -11.79
N ARG A 207 -5.50 10.11 -12.53
CA ARG A 207 -5.48 10.77 -13.84
C ARG A 207 -4.73 9.91 -14.84
N GLY A 208 -5.39 9.61 -15.96
CA GLY A 208 -4.79 8.90 -17.10
C GLY A 208 -5.10 7.40 -17.16
N PRO A 209 -4.56 6.71 -18.16
CA PRO A 209 -4.84 5.29 -18.37
C PRO A 209 -4.26 4.44 -17.24
N LEU A 210 -4.94 3.33 -16.93
CA LEU A 210 -4.39 2.31 -16.04
C LEU A 210 -3.13 1.72 -16.67
N ALA A 211 -2.10 1.53 -15.85
CA ALA A 211 -0.89 0.83 -16.27
C ALA A 211 -1.23 -0.62 -16.68
N GLN A 212 -0.42 -1.18 -17.57
CA GLN A 212 -0.62 -2.56 -18.00
C GLN A 212 -0.60 -3.52 -16.80
N GLY A 213 -1.60 -4.39 -16.75
CA GLY A 213 -1.81 -5.33 -15.65
C GLY A 213 -2.59 -4.76 -14.46
N CYS A 214 -2.92 -3.47 -14.41
CA CYS A 214 -3.64 -2.83 -13.30
C CYS A 214 -5.16 -2.71 -13.49
N GLY A 215 -5.82 -3.61 -14.22
CA GLY A 215 -7.28 -3.62 -14.31
C GLY A 215 -7.93 -4.31 -13.09
N PRO A 216 -9.20 -3.98 -12.76
CA PRO A 216 -10.03 -4.80 -11.87
C PRO A 216 -10.13 -6.24 -12.40
N GLN A 217 -10.22 -7.23 -11.51
CA GLN A 217 -10.20 -8.65 -11.91
C GLN A 217 -11.40 -9.04 -12.79
N GLU A 218 -12.53 -8.33 -12.68
CA GLU A 218 -13.72 -8.55 -13.51
C GLU A 218 -13.46 -8.45 -15.02
N THR A 219 -12.47 -7.66 -15.45
CA THR A 219 -12.22 -7.45 -16.88
C THR A 219 -11.48 -8.61 -17.55
N GLN A 220 -10.94 -9.59 -16.80
CA GLN A 220 -10.30 -10.77 -17.38
C GLN A 220 -11.28 -11.93 -17.62
N ALA A 221 -12.29 -12.11 -16.77
CA ALA A 221 -13.28 -13.19 -16.95
C ALA A 221 -14.31 -12.88 -18.06
N GLY A 222 -14.64 -11.60 -18.29
CA GLY A 222 -15.58 -11.18 -19.34
C GLY A 222 -14.98 -11.11 -20.75
N ARG A 223 -13.65 -11.04 -20.90
CA ARG A 223 -12.99 -10.94 -22.22
C ARG A 223 -12.85 -12.28 -22.95
N ASN A 224 -12.94 -13.40 -22.24
CA ASN A 224 -12.91 -14.75 -22.81
C ASN A 224 -14.31 -15.30 -23.15
N ARG A 225 -15.36 -14.44 -23.11
CA ARG A 225 -16.73 -14.79 -23.51
C ARG A 225 -17.22 -13.93 -24.68
N ARG A 226 -16.39 -13.78 -25.72
CA ARG A 226 -16.90 -13.46 -27.06
C ARG A 226 -16.62 -14.67 -27.95
N PRO A 227 -17.66 -15.21 -28.63
CA PRO A 227 -17.50 -16.34 -29.54
C PRO A 227 -16.57 -16.00 -30.71
#